data_AF-A0A5C4RB30-F1
#
_entry.id   AF-A0A5C4RB30-F1
#
_cell.length_a   1.000
_cell.length_b   1.000
_cell.length_c   1.000
_cell.angle_alpha   90.00
_cell.angle_beta   90.00
_cell.angle_gamma   90.00
#
_symmetry.space_group_name_H-M   'P 1'
#
loop_
_entity.id
_entity.type
_entity.pdbx_description
1 polymer ?
#
loop_
_entity_poly.entity_id
_entity_poly.type
_entity_poly.pdbx_seq_one_letter_code
_entity_poly.pdbx_strand_id
1 'polypeptide(L)'
;MATQIAELARARSAPDWGQGDRISITPCGWDWSDEEGCFLAGTAQIGSLWVWRDHRRHRREHIGQVCAISYTGSASMVAAKRRNYLAWCGALLDLWAVLSRPGMLDTIEITGALPALAPWHKTIIEEKHT
;
A
#
# COMPACT_ATOMS: atom_id res chain seq x y z
N MET A 1 -6.66 1.71 -15.29
CA MET A 1 -5.42 2.35 -15.80
C MET A 1 -5.68 3.77 -16.28
N ALA A 2 -6.56 4.00 -17.26
CA ALA A 2 -6.84 5.37 -17.76
C ALA A 2 -7.25 6.38 -16.67
N THR A 3 -8.15 6.00 -15.75
CA THR A 3 -8.55 6.84 -14.60
C THR A 3 -7.38 7.18 -13.69
N GLN A 4 -6.59 6.17 -13.31
CA GLN A 4 -5.40 6.33 -12.49
C GLN A 4 -4.37 7.26 -13.13
N ILE A 5 -4.15 7.17 -14.45
CA ILE A 5 -3.26 8.10 -15.17
C ILE A 5 -3.78 9.54 -15.05
N ALA A 6 -5.07 9.75 -15.29
CA ALA A 6 -5.67 11.09 -15.20
C ALA A 6 -5.62 11.67 -13.78
N GLU A 7 -5.87 10.85 -12.76
CA GLU A 7 -5.80 11.25 -11.35
C GLU A 7 -4.36 11.59 -10.94
N LEU A 8 -3.41 10.73 -11.27
CA LEU A 8 -1.99 10.96 -10.96
C LEU A 8 -1.42 12.15 -11.71
N ALA A 9 -1.84 12.39 -12.95
CA ALA A 9 -1.47 13.58 -13.71
C ALA A 9 -2.00 14.86 -13.05
N ARG A 10 -3.26 14.87 -12.60
CA ARG A 10 -3.84 16.01 -11.85
C ARG A 10 -3.10 16.24 -10.53
N ALA A 11 -2.78 15.17 -9.81
CA ALA A 11 -2.05 15.20 -8.54
C ALA A 11 -0.54 15.42 -8.70
N ARG A 12 -0.02 15.51 -9.95
CA ARG A 12 1.42 15.56 -10.26
C ARG A 12 2.24 14.52 -9.49
N SER A 13 1.71 13.30 -9.41
CA SER A 13 2.23 12.23 -8.58
C SER A 13 2.47 10.95 -9.39
N ALA A 14 3.19 10.01 -8.80
CA ALA A 14 3.42 8.67 -9.37
C ALA A 14 2.74 7.61 -8.50
N PRO A 15 2.42 6.42 -9.05
CA PRO A 15 1.92 5.33 -8.23
C PRO A 15 2.97 4.93 -7.19
N ASP A 16 2.50 4.55 -6.01
CA ASP A 16 3.37 3.96 -4.99
C ASP A 16 3.97 2.64 -5.52
N TRP A 17 5.30 2.57 -5.53
CA TRP A 17 6.07 1.41 -5.94
C TRP A 17 6.62 0.61 -4.74
N GLY A 18 6.19 0.95 -3.53
CA GLY A 18 6.62 0.34 -2.26
C GLY A 18 7.84 1.03 -1.66
N GLN A 19 7.95 2.35 -1.78
CA GLN A 19 9.05 3.09 -1.18
C GLN A 19 8.92 3.08 0.34
N GLY A 20 9.92 2.52 1.03
CA GLY A 20 9.92 2.48 2.50
C GLY A 20 8.95 1.46 3.11
N ASP A 21 8.27 0.65 2.29
CA ASP A 21 7.45 -0.45 2.78
C ASP A 21 8.33 -1.42 3.59
N ARG A 22 7.94 -1.65 4.83
CA ARG A 22 8.54 -2.63 5.73
C ARG A 22 7.48 -3.59 6.20
N ILE A 23 7.88 -4.82 6.47
CA ILE A 23 6.99 -5.80 7.09
C ILE A 23 6.52 -5.22 8.43
N SER A 24 5.20 -5.09 8.58
CA SER A 24 4.57 -4.56 9.78
C SER A 24 3.32 -5.38 10.10
N ILE A 25 3.01 -5.46 11.39
CA ILE A 25 1.80 -6.09 11.90
C ILE A 25 0.85 -4.97 12.30
N THR A 26 -0.32 -4.92 11.67
CA THR A 26 -1.33 -3.88 11.91
C THR A 26 -2.66 -4.53 12.27
N PRO A 27 -3.45 -3.93 13.20
CA PRO A 27 -4.82 -4.35 13.43
C PRO A 27 -5.65 -4.30 12.13
N CYS A 28 -6.58 -5.25 11.97
CA CYS A 28 -7.49 -5.26 10.83
C CYS A 28 -8.58 -4.17 10.92
N GLY A 29 -8.80 -3.61 12.10
CA GLY A 29 -9.81 -2.58 12.35
C GLY A 29 -9.45 -1.72 13.54
N TRP A 30 -10.13 -0.59 13.66
CA TRP A 30 -9.99 0.36 14.76
C TRP A 30 -11.38 0.79 15.21
N ASP A 31 -11.61 0.78 16.51
CA ASP A 31 -12.87 1.18 17.13
C ASP A 31 -12.60 2.37 18.07
N TRP A 32 -13.54 3.32 18.12
CA TRP A 32 -13.44 4.45 19.04
C TRP A 32 -13.80 3.99 20.45
N SER A 33 -12.97 4.32 21.44
CA SER A 33 -13.30 4.12 22.85
C SER A 33 -13.57 5.44 23.53
N ASP A 34 -14.77 5.58 24.11
CA ASP A 34 -15.16 6.74 24.90
C ASP A 34 -14.45 6.80 26.26
N GLU A 35 -13.99 5.65 26.80
CA GLU A 35 -13.26 5.59 28.07
C GLU A 35 -11.83 6.12 27.93
N GLU A 36 -11.10 5.68 26.90
CA GLU A 36 -9.73 6.14 26.64
C GLU A 36 -9.67 7.39 25.74
N GLY A 37 -10.79 7.83 25.16
CA GLY A 37 -10.88 8.99 24.28
C GLY A 37 -10.00 8.88 23.02
N CYS A 38 -9.73 7.65 22.56
CA CYS A 38 -8.88 7.39 21.42
C CYS A 38 -9.33 6.15 20.63
N PHE A 39 -8.78 5.98 19.41
CA PHE A 39 -9.01 4.79 18.61
C PHE A 39 -8.16 3.62 19.14
N LEU A 40 -8.83 2.53 19.48
CA LEU A 40 -8.21 1.28 19.89
C LEU A 40 -8.30 0.24 18.79
N ALA A 41 -7.40 -0.74 18.81
CA ALA A 41 -7.43 -1.85 17.87
C ALA A 41 -8.73 -2.64 18.02
N GLY A 42 -9.48 -2.78 16.93
CA GLY A 42 -10.80 -3.36 16.95
C GLY A 42 -10.77 -4.81 17.44
N THR A 43 -11.68 -5.13 18.35
CA THR A 43 -11.83 -6.47 18.89
C THR A 43 -12.99 -7.15 18.19
N ALA A 44 -12.73 -8.28 17.55
CA ALA A 44 -13.78 -9.10 16.99
C ALA A 44 -14.04 -10.27 17.94
N GLN A 45 -15.32 -10.58 18.18
CA GLN A 45 -15.69 -11.87 18.80
C GLN A 45 -15.58 -13.00 17.77
N ILE A 46 -14.37 -13.17 17.21
CA ILE A 46 -14.04 -14.31 16.36
C ILE A 46 -13.45 -15.37 17.30
N GLY A 47 -14.31 -15.95 18.13
CA GLY A 47 -13.90 -16.84 19.20
C GLY A 47 -14.73 -18.12 19.25
N SER A 48 -14.07 -19.25 19.02
CA SER A 48 -14.46 -20.54 19.59
C SER A 48 -14.52 -20.44 21.11
N LEU A 49 -15.38 -21.22 21.77
CA LEU A 49 -15.51 -21.27 23.23
C LEU A 49 -14.17 -21.61 23.90
N TRP A 50 -13.62 -20.70 24.71
CA TRP A 50 -12.42 -21.00 25.51
C TRP A 50 -12.84 -21.73 26.76
N VAL A 51 -12.34 -22.95 26.93
CA VAL A 51 -12.64 -23.81 28.08
C VAL A 51 -11.36 -24.10 28.84
N TRP A 52 -11.30 -23.72 30.11
CA TRP A 52 -10.16 -24.05 30.98
C TRP A 52 -10.65 -24.46 32.37
N ARG A 53 -9.74 -24.97 33.19
CA ARG A 53 -9.99 -25.24 34.60
C ARG A 53 -9.23 -24.26 35.46
N ASP A 54 -9.89 -23.67 36.46
CA ASP A 54 -9.21 -22.83 37.45
C ASP A 54 -8.39 -23.67 38.45
N HIS A 55 -7.67 -23.00 39.35
CA HIS A 55 -6.87 -23.65 40.39
C HIS A 55 -7.68 -24.59 41.32
N ARG A 56 -9.01 -24.42 41.38
CA ARG A 56 -9.94 -25.28 42.14
C ARG A 56 -10.57 -26.37 41.27
N ARG A 57 -10.07 -26.56 40.05
CA ARG A 57 -10.55 -27.52 39.04
C ARG A 57 -11.97 -27.24 38.54
N HIS A 58 -12.52 -26.04 38.76
CA HIS A 58 -13.81 -25.69 38.20
C HIS A 58 -13.65 -25.35 36.71
N ARG A 59 -14.57 -25.89 35.90
CA ARG A 59 -14.64 -25.56 34.47
C ARG A 59 -15.09 -24.11 34.30
N ARG A 60 -14.34 -23.34 33.53
CA ARG A 60 -14.64 -21.97 33.13
C ARG A 60 -14.76 -21.91 31.62
N GLU A 61 -15.70 -21.11 31.17
CA GLU A 61 -16.04 -20.93 29.76
C GLU A 61 -16.13 -19.44 29.47
N HIS A 62 -15.47 -18.99 28.41
CA HIS A 62 -15.51 -17.60 27.99
C HIS A 62 -15.39 -17.51 26.47
N ILE A 63 -16.14 -16.60 25.87
CA ILE A 63 -15.96 -16.23 24.47
C ILE A 63 -14.88 -15.17 24.45
N GLY A 64 -13.65 -15.57 24.12
CA GLY A 64 -12.52 -14.66 24.02
C GLY A 64 -12.74 -13.63 22.91
N GLN A 65 -12.55 -12.36 23.23
CA GLN A 65 -12.38 -11.31 22.24
C GLN A 65 -10.97 -11.41 21.65
N VAL A 66 -10.85 -11.34 20.33
CA VAL A 66 -9.56 -11.38 19.63
C VAL A 66 -9.40 -10.14 18.75
N CYS A 67 -8.19 -9.59 18.72
CA CYS A 67 -7.85 -8.58 17.73
C CYS A 67 -7.33 -9.31 16.48
N ALA A 68 -8.05 -9.17 15.36
CA ALA A 68 -7.58 -9.67 14.09
C ALA A 68 -6.41 -8.80 13.61
N ILE A 69 -5.31 -9.43 13.23
CA ILE A 69 -4.11 -8.76 12.72
C ILE A 69 -3.89 -9.07 11.24
N SER A 70 -3.30 -8.12 10.53
CA SER A 70 -2.88 -8.25 9.15
C SER A 70 -1.39 -7.95 9.02
N TYR A 71 -0.72 -8.66 8.12
CA TYR A 71 0.66 -8.41 7.74
C TYR A 71 0.68 -7.47 6.54
N THR A 72 1.33 -6.33 6.70
CA THR A 72 1.55 -5.36 5.64
C THR A 72 3.03 -5.32 5.23
N GLY A 73 3.34 -4.77 4.06
CA GLY A 73 4.71 -4.64 3.57
C GLY A 73 5.42 -5.96 3.25
N SER A 74 4.67 -7.04 3.05
CA SER A 74 5.24 -8.32 2.62
C SER A 74 5.84 -8.23 1.21
N ALA A 75 6.77 -9.14 0.90
CA ALA A 75 7.41 -9.17 -0.42
C ALA A 75 6.40 -9.30 -1.57
N SER A 76 5.30 -10.04 -1.37
CA SER A 76 4.23 -10.18 -2.37
C SER A 76 3.46 -8.87 -2.59
N MET A 77 3.20 -8.11 -1.52
CA MET A 77 2.55 -6.80 -1.60
C MET A 77 3.44 -5.78 -2.31
N VAL A 78 4.73 -5.70 -1.95
CA VAL A 78 5.70 -4.83 -2.61
C VAL A 78 5.83 -5.19 -4.08
N ALA A 79 5.91 -6.49 -4.41
CA ALA A 79 5.95 -6.94 -5.80
C ALA A 79 4.67 -6.54 -6.58
N ALA A 80 3.50 -6.57 -5.94
CA ALA A 80 2.25 -6.10 -6.57
C ALA A 80 2.30 -4.60 -6.86
N LYS A 81 2.77 -3.77 -5.92
CA LYS A 81 2.98 -2.33 -6.13
C LYS A 81 3.92 -2.06 -7.30
N ARG A 82 5.05 -2.76 -7.36
CA ARG A 82 6.02 -2.64 -8.47
C ARG A 82 5.44 -3.06 -9.83
N ARG A 83 4.65 -4.13 -9.88
CA ARG A 83 3.94 -4.52 -11.11
C ARG A 83 2.95 -3.45 -11.56
N ASN A 84 2.21 -2.86 -10.63
CA ASN A 84 1.29 -1.76 -10.94
C ASN A 84 2.05 -0.53 -11.46
N TYR A 85 3.19 -0.18 -10.85
CA TYR A 85 4.05 0.90 -11.32
C TYR A 85 4.54 0.66 -12.75
N LEU A 86 5.03 -0.54 -13.06
CA LEU A 86 5.48 -0.90 -14.42
C LEU A 86 4.34 -0.87 -15.43
N ALA A 87 3.15 -1.34 -15.06
CA ALA A 87 1.97 -1.25 -15.91
C ALA A 87 1.59 0.20 -16.22
N TRP A 88 1.71 1.09 -15.23
CA TRP A 88 1.52 2.53 -15.43
C TRP A 88 2.59 3.14 -16.35
N CYS A 89 3.87 2.80 -16.18
CA CYS A 89 4.93 3.23 -17.10
C CYS A 89 4.67 2.77 -18.54
N GLY A 90 4.25 1.51 -18.73
CA GLY A 90 3.91 0.98 -20.04
C GLY A 90 2.74 1.73 -20.68
N ALA A 91 1.71 2.07 -19.89
CA ALA A 91 0.58 2.84 -20.38
C ALA A 91 0.95 4.30 -20.73
N LEU A 92 1.88 4.92 -20.00
CA LEU A 92 2.43 6.23 -20.37
C LEU A 92 3.24 6.18 -21.67
N LEU A 93 4.02 5.12 -21.87
CA LEU A 93 4.77 4.92 -23.11
C LEU A 93 3.85 4.74 -24.31
N ASP A 94 2.77 3.96 -24.16
CA ASP A 94 1.75 3.78 -25.18
C ASP A 94 1.05 5.12 -25.52
N LEU A 95 0.66 5.87 -24.49
CA LEU A 95 0.08 7.21 -24.66
C LEU A 95 1.05 8.16 -25.37
N TRP A 96 2.32 8.17 -24.98
CA TRP A 96 3.35 8.98 -25.61
C TRP A 96 3.51 8.61 -27.09
N ALA A 97 3.56 7.32 -27.42
CA ALA A 97 3.68 6.84 -28.80
C ALA A 97 2.46 7.26 -29.65
N VAL A 98 1.26 7.23 -29.08
CA VAL A 98 0.03 7.66 -29.75
C VAL A 98 0.03 9.16 -30.01
N LEU A 99 0.39 9.96 -29.00
CA LEU A 99 0.31 11.42 -29.05
C LEU A 99 1.46 12.07 -29.82
N SER A 100 2.64 11.42 -29.88
CA SER A 100 3.81 11.94 -30.60
C SER A 100 3.72 11.74 -32.12
N ARG A 101 2.61 11.18 -32.62
CA ARG A 101 2.40 11.02 -34.07
C ARG A 101 2.15 12.39 -34.72
N PRO A 102 2.72 12.65 -35.91
CA PRO A 102 2.45 13.88 -36.66
C PRO A 102 0.94 14.09 -36.87
N GLY A 103 0.43 15.30 -36.60
CA GLY A 103 -0.98 15.65 -36.77
C GLY A 103 -1.90 15.33 -35.59
N MET A 104 -1.39 14.76 -34.48
CA MET A 104 -2.17 14.56 -33.25
C MET A 104 -2.12 15.77 -32.31
N LEU A 105 -0.92 16.30 -32.07
CA LEU A 105 -0.68 17.46 -31.21
C LEU A 105 0.36 18.35 -31.88
N ASP A 106 -0.10 19.28 -32.71
CA ASP A 106 0.80 20.19 -33.45
C ASP A 106 1.13 21.47 -32.65
N THR A 107 0.34 21.78 -31.61
CA THR A 107 0.48 22.99 -30.80
C THR A 107 1.34 22.79 -29.54
N ILE A 108 1.55 21.54 -29.11
CA ILE A 108 2.20 21.23 -27.83
C ILE A 108 3.35 20.27 -28.09
N GLU A 109 4.56 20.63 -27.64
CA GLU A 109 5.70 19.74 -27.67
C GLU A 109 5.60 18.69 -26.55
N ILE A 110 5.65 17.42 -26.92
CA ILE A 110 5.65 16.31 -25.96
C ILE A 110 7.09 15.94 -25.65
N THR A 111 7.50 16.17 -24.40
CA THR A 111 8.83 15.76 -23.95
C THR A 111 8.92 14.24 -23.81
N GLY A 112 10.09 13.67 -24.14
CA GLY A 112 10.39 12.24 -23.92
C GLY A 112 10.75 11.89 -22.47
N ALA A 113 10.49 12.79 -21.52
CA ALA A 113 10.87 12.64 -20.12
C ALA A 113 9.94 11.64 -19.41
N LEU A 114 10.21 10.35 -19.58
CA LEU A 114 9.48 9.27 -18.92
C LEU A 114 9.98 9.01 -17.50
N PRO A 115 9.11 8.53 -16.59
CA PRO A 115 9.51 8.12 -15.25
C PRO A 115 10.52 6.97 -15.29
N ALA A 116 11.40 6.91 -14.29
CA ALA A 116 12.40 5.85 -14.17
C ALA A 116 11.71 4.48 -14.04
N LEU A 117 12.11 3.47 -14.83
CA LEU A 117 11.45 2.16 -14.84
C LEU A 117 11.57 1.37 -13.53
N ALA A 118 12.68 1.52 -12.82
CA ALA A 118 12.96 0.80 -11.58
C ALA A 118 13.50 1.76 -10.50
N PRO A 119 12.67 2.66 -9.95
CA PRO A 119 13.10 3.64 -8.96
C PRO A 119 13.63 2.98 -7.67
N TRP A 120 13.16 1.77 -7.33
CA TRP A 120 13.61 0.99 -6.17
C TRP A 120 15.05 0.45 -6.26
N HIS A 121 15.72 0.57 -7.40
CA HIS A 121 17.17 0.26 -7.49
C HIS A 121 18.05 1.48 -7.19
N LYS A 122 17.48 2.69 -7.15
CA LYS A 122 18.20 3.89 -6.73
C LYS A 122 18.28 3.91 -5.22
N THR A 123 19.18 3.12 -4.65
CA THR A 123 19.52 3.22 -3.24
C THR A 123 21.04 3.24 -3.11
N ILE A 124 21.54 4.30 -2.47
CA ILE A 124 22.93 4.58 -2.08
C ILE A 124 23.80 5.29 -3.14
N ILE A 125 23.44 6.52 -3.52
CA ILE A 125 24.44 7.58 -3.74
C ILE A 125 23.87 8.88 -3.14
N GLU A 126 23.71 8.92 -1.82
CA GLU A 126 23.59 10.19 -1.09
C GLU A 126 24.73 10.25 -0.06
N GLU A 127 25.66 11.16 -0.37
CA GLU A 127 26.41 12.01 0.57
C GLU A 127 27.48 11.36 1.46
N LYS A 128 28.60 10.96 0.82
CA LYS A 128 29.92 11.26 1.38
C LYS A 128 30.44 12.55 0.74
N HIS A 129 30.09 13.70 1.29
CA HIS A 129 30.87 14.92 1.10
C HIS A 129 31.07 15.61 2.45
N THR A 130 32.31 15.45 2.91
CA THR A 130 33.19 16.30 3.71
C THR A 130 32.61 17.54 4.39
#